data_AF-A0A1S4DHQ5-F1
#
_entry.id   AF-A0A1S4DHQ5-F1
#
_cell.length_a   1.000
_cell.length_b   1.000
_cell.length_c   1.000
_cell.angle_alpha   90.00
_cell.angle_beta   90.00
_cell.angle_gamma   90.00
#
_symmetry.space_group_name_H-M   'P 1'
#
loop_
_entity.id
_entity.type
_entity.pdbx_description
1 polymer ?
#
loop_
_entity_poly.entity_id
_entity_poly.type
_entity_poly.pdbx_seq_one_letter_code
_entity_poly.pdbx_strand_id
1 'polypeptide(L)'
;MADLFEKLGGATVFSKIDLKTCYWQVQIAEVDEHKTTCMTRYGSYDFLLMPFGLTNAPSIFCTLMNQVFREYINEFVVVYLDDIVVYNQTLGEHLEHLRKVLARLREHELYANIWSSFA
;
A
#
# COMPACT_ATOMS: atom_id res chain seq x y z
N MET A 1 -6.14 -2.16 16.87
CA MET A 1 -6.32 -0.72 16.58
C MET A 1 -5.93 0.15 17.77
N ALA A 2 -6.30 -0.19 19.02
CA ALA A 2 -5.93 0.60 20.20
C ALA A 2 -4.40 0.78 20.39
N ASP A 3 -3.61 -0.29 20.28
CA ASP A 3 -2.13 -0.22 20.42
C ASP A 3 -1.44 0.68 19.37
N LEU A 4 -2.07 0.83 18.20
CA LEU A 4 -1.52 1.65 17.12
C LEU A 4 -1.71 3.14 17.43
N PHE A 5 -2.88 3.51 17.94
CA PHE A 5 -3.18 4.89 18.35
C PHE A 5 -2.39 5.32 19.58
N GLU A 6 -2.11 4.43 20.53
CA GLU A 6 -1.25 4.74 21.67
C GLU A 6 0.20 5.04 21.26
N LYS A 7 0.74 4.33 20.26
CA LYS A 7 2.07 4.65 19.67
C LYS A 7 2.07 5.97 18.90
N LEU A 8 0.95 6.32 18.26
CA LEU A 8 0.79 7.61 17.55
C LEU A 8 0.64 8.79 18.52
N GLY A 9 0.25 8.56 19.77
CA GLY A 9 0.02 9.60 20.78
C GLY A 9 1.24 10.46 21.15
N GLY A 10 2.45 10.04 20.76
CA GLY A 10 3.68 10.82 20.94
C GLY A 10 4.18 11.51 19.67
N ALA A 11 3.57 11.29 18.50
CA ALA A 11 4.01 11.86 17.24
C ALA A 11 3.38 13.24 17.01
N THR A 12 4.16 14.16 16.45
CA THR A 12 3.76 15.56 16.21
C THR A 12 3.56 15.81 14.71
N VAL A 13 4.19 15.01 13.86
CA VAL A 13 4.14 15.14 12.40
C VAL A 13 3.66 13.82 11.80
N PHE A 14 2.68 13.93 10.90
CA PHE A 14 2.11 12.80 10.19
C PHE A 14 2.07 13.13 8.69
N SER A 15 2.41 12.15 7.86
CA SER A 15 2.19 12.21 6.42
C SER A 15 1.43 10.97 5.99
N LYS A 16 0.39 11.18 5.19
CA LYS A 16 -0.38 10.12 4.56
C LYS A 16 0.03 10.02 3.09
N ILE A 17 0.38 8.82 2.66
CA ILE A 17 0.68 8.49 1.28
C ILE A 17 -0.38 7.49 0.82
N ASP A 18 -1.15 7.89 -0.19
CA ASP A 18 -2.14 7.03 -0.84
C ASP A 18 -1.53 6.36 -2.07
N LEU A 19 -1.70 5.06 -2.23
CA LEU A 19 -1.19 4.32 -3.37
C LEU A 19 -2.13 4.42 -4.58
N LYS A 20 -1.59 4.80 -5.73
CA LYS A 20 -2.35 4.97 -6.96
C LYS A 20 -2.83 3.62 -7.48
N THR A 21 -4.14 3.40 -7.52
CA THR A 21 -4.71 2.13 -8.04
C THR A 21 -4.06 0.91 -7.38
N CYS A 22 -4.00 0.93 -6.03
CA CYS A 22 -3.48 -0.11 -5.14
C CYS A 22 -3.49 -1.53 -5.73
N TYR A 23 -4.67 -2.07 -6.07
CA TYR A 23 -4.80 -3.47 -6.46
C TYR A 23 -4.25 -3.78 -7.86
N TRP A 24 -4.33 -2.81 -8.78
CA TRP A 24 -3.83 -2.98 -10.14
C TRP A 24 -2.31 -3.02 -10.23
N GLN A 25 -1.58 -2.75 -9.14
CA GLN A 25 -0.12 -2.88 -9.10
C GLN A 25 0.35 -4.31 -8.77
N VAL A 26 -0.57 -5.21 -8.37
CA VAL A 26 -0.22 -6.59 -7.99
C VAL A 26 -0.54 -7.55 -9.13
N GLN A 27 0.47 -8.29 -9.58
CA GLN A 27 0.30 -9.33 -10.60
C GLN A 27 -0.34 -10.58 -10.00
N ILE A 28 -1.29 -11.16 -10.73
CA ILE A 28 -1.87 -12.45 -10.39
C ILE A 28 -0.87 -13.55 -10.79
N ALA A 29 -0.76 -14.61 -9.99
CA ALA A 29 0.05 -15.76 -10.38
C ALA A 29 -0.53 -16.38 -11.66
N GLU A 30 0.32 -16.76 -12.62
CA GLU A 30 -0.11 -17.33 -13.92
C GLU A 30 -1.08 -18.52 -13.75
N VAL A 31 -0.89 -19.32 -12.71
CA VAL A 31 -1.76 -20.46 -12.37
C VAL A 31 -3.17 -20.07 -11.94
N ASP A 32 -3.38 -18.84 -11.49
CA ASP A 32 -4.64 -18.32 -10.96
C ASP A 32 -5.32 -17.30 -11.90
N GLU A 33 -4.70 -16.91 -13.01
CA GLU A 33 -5.25 -15.95 -13.99
C GLU A 33 -6.64 -16.39 -14.50
N HIS A 34 -6.77 -17.66 -14.88
CA HIS A 34 -8.03 -18.27 -15.35
C HIS A 34 -9.16 -18.30 -14.31
N LYS A 35 -8.86 -18.09 -13.02
CA LYS A 35 -9.89 -17.98 -11.96
C LYS A 35 -10.52 -16.60 -11.93
N THR A 36 -9.88 -15.63 -12.59
CA THR A 36 -10.35 -14.25 -12.67
C THR A 36 -11.03 -13.93 -13.99
N THR A 37 -11.29 -14.93 -14.84
CA THR A 37 -11.97 -14.74 -16.13
C THR A 37 -13.27 -13.96 -15.97
N CYS A 38 -13.36 -12.80 -16.62
CA CYS A 38 -14.60 -12.07 -16.78
C CYS A 38 -15.23 -12.39 -18.14
N MET A 39 -16.52 -12.71 -18.16
CA MET A 39 -17.26 -12.91 -19.40
C MET A 39 -17.94 -11.62 -19.82
N THR A 40 -17.67 -11.19 -21.05
CA THR A 40 -18.35 -10.07 -21.70
C THR A 40 -19.18 -10.59 -22.88
N ARG A 41 -20.07 -9.75 -23.42
CA ARG A 41 -20.84 -10.07 -24.64
C ARG A 41 -19.97 -10.35 -25.89
N TYR A 42 -18.67 -10.03 -25.82
CA TYR A 42 -17.73 -10.16 -26.94
C TYR A 42 -16.67 -11.25 -26.69
N GLY A 43 -16.72 -11.96 -25.55
CA GLY A 43 -15.74 -12.99 -25.20
C GLY A 43 -15.35 -12.97 -23.72
N SER A 44 -14.54 -13.95 -23.34
CA SER A 44 -13.94 -14.08 -22.01
C SER A 44 -12.55 -13.43 -21.99
N TYR A 45 -12.26 -12.68 -20.91
CA TYR A 45 -10.96 -12.04 -20.69
C TYR A 45 -10.46 -12.38 -19.28
N ASP A 46 -9.19 -12.77 -19.19
CA ASP A 46 -8.52 -13.03 -17.92
C ASP A 46 -7.81 -11.78 -17.43
N PHE A 47 -7.82 -11.55 -16.10
CA PHE A 47 -7.04 -10.46 -15.53
C PHE A 47 -5.62 -10.91 -15.23
N LEU A 48 -4.64 -10.12 -15.68
CA LEU A 48 -3.22 -10.31 -15.36
C LEU A 48 -2.83 -9.62 -14.04
N LEU A 49 -3.59 -8.60 -13.66
CA LEU A 49 -3.40 -7.77 -12.47
C LEU A 49 -4.63 -7.90 -11.60
N MET A 50 -4.46 -7.79 -10.28
CA MET A 50 -5.52 -8.06 -9.32
C MET A 50 -6.70 -7.08 -9.49
N PRO A 51 -7.86 -7.53 -10.03
CA PRO A 51 -9.01 -6.66 -10.22
C PRO A 51 -9.68 -6.37 -8.87
N PHE A 52 -10.41 -5.26 -8.84
CA PHE A 52 -11.26 -4.94 -7.70
C PHE A 52 -12.39 -5.96 -7.56
N GLY A 53 -12.74 -6.32 -6.32
CA GLY A 53 -13.83 -7.26 -6.03
C GLY A 53 -13.40 -8.70 -5.80
N LEU A 54 -12.11 -9.03 -5.91
CA LEU A 54 -11.59 -10.31 -5.41
C LEU A 54 -11.63 -10.34 -3.89
N THR A 55 -12.26 -11.36 -3.32
CA THR A 55 -12.41 -11.53 -1.85
C THR A 55 -11.08 -11.51 -1.11
N ASN A 56 -10.02 -12.04 -1.73
CA ASN A 56 -8.70 -12.14 -1.12
C ASN A 56 -7.78 -10.96 -1.46
N ALA A 57 -8.19 -10.03 -2.33
CA ALA A 57 -7.34 -8.92 -2.75
C ALA A 57 -6.85 -8.04 -1.59
N PRO A 58 -7.69 -7.64 -0.62
CA PRO A 58 -7.23 -6.86 0.53
C PRO A 58 -6.20 -7.61 1.38
N SER A 59 -6.38 -8.92 1.59
CA SER A 59 -5.49 -9.76 2.40
C SER A 59 -4.13 -9.98 1.74
N ILE A 60 -4.11 -10.22 0.42
CA ILE A 60 -2.89 -10.37 -0.37
C ILE A 60 -2.13 -9.05 -0.40
N PHE A 61 -2.83 -7.94 -0.64
CA PHE A 61 -2.22 -6.61 -0.66
C PHE A 61 -1.62 -6.23 0.70
N CYS A 62 -2.36 -6.47 1.77
CA CYS A 62 -1.86 -6.25 3.13
C CYS A 62 -0.61 -7.07 3.42
N THR A 63 -0.56 -8.33 2.97
CA THR A 63 0.62 -9.20 3.14
C THR A 63 1.82 -8.70 2.35
N LEU A 64 1.62 -8.30 1.08
CA LEU A 64 2.65 -7.68 0.25
C LEU A 64 3.22 -6.43 0.93
N MET A 65 2.35 -5.53 1.39
CA MET A 65 2.77 -4.32 2.08
C MET A 65 3.52 -4.60 3.37
N ASN A 66 3.07 -5.59 4.15
CA ASN A 66 3.79 -6.03 5.34
C ASN A 66 5.18 -6.59 5.02
N GLN A 67 5.38 -7.19 3.85
CA GLN A 67 6.70 -7.67 3.41
C GLN A 67 7.59 -6.52 2.93
N VAL A 68 7.07 -5.60 2.11
CA VAL A 68 7.82 -4.45 1.57
C VAL A 68 8.28 -3.50 2.69
N PHE A 69 7.39 -3.22 3.64
CA PHE A 69 7.62 -2.28 4.74
C PHE A 69 7.99 -2.96 6.05
N ARG A 70 8.32 -4.26 6.03
CA ARG A 70 8.57 -5.06 7.26
C ARG A 70 9.57 -4.42 8.22
N GLU A 71 10.60 -3.80 7.66
CA GLU A 71 11.68 -3.14 8.41
C GLU A 71 11.26 -1.79 9.02
N TYR A 72 10.18 -1.18 8.53
CA TYR A 72 9.71 0.15 8.96
C TYR A 72 8.41 0.09 9.76
N ILE A 73 7.67 -1.02 9.65
CA ILE A 73 6.45 -1.29 10.40
C ILE A 73 6.78 -1.39 11.88
N ASN A 74 6.00 -0.68 12.70
CA ASN A 74 6.18 -0.50 14.15
C ASN A 74 7.30 0.47 14.59
N GLU A 75 8.11 1.01 13.67
CA GLU A 75 9.06 2.08 13.99
C GLU A 75 8.45 3.45 13.69
N PHE A 76 8.23 3.74 12.40
CA PHE A 76 7.76 5.05 11.92
C PHE A 76 6.71 4.96 10.80
N VAL A 77 6.34 3.73 10.38
CA VAL A 77 5.34 3.48 9.35
C VAL A 77 4.21 2.62 9.89
N VAL A 78 2.99 3.01 9.56
CA VAL A 78 1.78 2.19 9.64
C VAL A 78 1.27 1.98 8.23
N VAL A 79 0.95 0.74 7.86
CA VAL A 79 0.28 0.43 6.60
C VAL A 79 -1.12 -0.09 6.89
N TYR A 80 -2.11 0.48 6.22
CA TYR A 80 -3.50 0.03 6.28
C TYR A 80 -4.09 0.02 4.88
N LEU A 81 -4.23 -1.18 4.30
CA LEU A 81 -4.66 -1.35 2.90
C LEU A 81 -3.81 -0.44 1.98
N ASP A 82 -4.46 0.53 1.36
CA ASP A 82 -3.90 1.42 0.33
C ASP A 82 -3.18 2.64 0.94
N ASP A 83 -3.38 2.86 2.24
CA ASP A 83 -2.86 4.00 3.00
C ASP A 83 -1.56 3.65 3.73
N ILE A 84 -0.50 4.39 3.43
CA ILE A 84 0.76 4.37 4.18
C ILE A 84 0.83 5.64 5.01
N VAL A 85 0.87 5.49 6.33
CA VAL A 85 0.99 6.59 7.28
C VAL A 85 2.38 6.59 7.87
N VAL A 86 3.11 7.67 7.66
CA VAL A 86 4.42 7.92 8.27
C VAL A 86 4.24 8.90 9.42
N TYR A 87 4.79 8.58 10.58
CA TYR A 87 4.62 9.40 11.79
C TYR A 87 5.95 9.60 12.52
N ASN A 88 6.20 10.82 12.99
CA ASN A 88 7.42 11.19 13.71
C ASN A 88 7.19 12.30 14.73
N GLN A 89 8.14 12.46 15.65
CA GLN A 89 8.12 13.55 16.65
C GLN A 89 8.69 14.84 16.08
N THR A 90 9.74 14.76 15.26
CA THR A 90 10.41 15.94 14.68
C THR A 90 10.29 15.95 13.16
N LEU A 91 10.25 17.16 12.57
CA LEU A 91 10.19 17.32 11.11
C LEU A 91 11.46 16.81 10.41
N GLY A 92 12.63 16.93 11.05
CA GLY A 92 13.90 16.47 10.48
C GLY A 92 13.93 14.96 10.27
N GLU A 93 13.57 14.20 11.31
CA GLU A 93 13.44 12.73 11.21
C GLU A 93 12.35 12.33 10.21
N HIS A 94 11.26 13.10 10.16
CA HIS A 94 10.17 12.83 9.25
C HIS A 94 10.57 12.87 7.77
N LEU A 95 11.39 13.86 7.38
CA LEU A 95 11.87 13.98 6.00
C LEU A 95 12.79 12.82 5.60
N GLU A 96 13.67 12.39 6.51
CA GLU A 96 14.55 11.23 6.29
C GLU A 96 13.74 9.93 6.14
N HIS A 97 12.73 9.74 7.00
CA HIS A 97 11.84 8.58 6.91
C HIS A 97 10.97 8.58 5.66
N LEU A 98 10.41 9.73 5.27
CA LEU A 98 9.70 9.88 4.01
C LEU A 98 10.58 9.51 2.82
N ARG A 99 11.86 9.94 2.82
CA ARG A 99 12.80 9.58 1.76
C ARG A 99 13.03 8.07 1.68
N LYS A 100 13.16 7.38 2.81
CA LYS A 100 13.28 5.91 2.86
C LYS A 100 12.02 5.21 2.33
N VAL A 101 10.84 5.67 2.75
CA VAL A 101 9.55 5.12 2.29
C VAL A 101 9.40 5.29 0.78
N LEU A 102 9.66 6.48 0.24
CA LEU A 102 9.58 6.75 -1.19
C LEU A 102 10.63 5.97 -2.01
N ALA A 103 11.83 5.76 -1.47
CA ALA A 103 12.83 4.91 -2.10
C ALA A 103 12.36 3.45 -2.16
N ARG A 104 11.79 2.95 -1.06
CA ARG A 104 11.27 1.57 -0.98
C ARG A 104 10.11 1.32 -1.93
N LEU A 105 9.21 2.30 -2.07
CA LEU A 105 8.14 2.28 -3.07
C LEU A 105 8.69 2.20 -4.49
N ARG A 106 9.74 2.98 -4.80
CA ARG A 106 10.39 2.97 -6.11
C ARG A 106 11.08 1.62 -6.41
N GLU A 107 11.72 1.00 -5.43
CA GLU A 107 12.36 -0.32 -5.58
C GLU A 107 11.36 -1.43 -5.94
N HIS A 108 10.12 -1.33 -5.45
CA HIS A 108 9.07 -2.32 -5.70
C HIS A 108 8.08 -1.89 -6.78
N GLU A 109 8.40 -0.83 -7.54
CA GLU A 109 7.55 -0.27 -8.60
C GLU A 109 6.12 0.07 -8.14
N LEU A 110 5.99 0.45 -6.87
CA LEU A 110 4.72 0.89 -6.26
C LEU A 110 4.56 2.39 -6.43
N TYR A 111 3.47 2.82 -7.05
CA TYR A 111 3.23 4.24 -7.37
C TYR A 111 2.23 4.86 -6.42
N ALA A 112 2.56 6.04 -5.88
CA ALA A 112 1.68 6.84 -5.04
C ALA A 112 0.87 7.88 -5.85
N ASN A 113 -0.30 8.25 -5.35
CA ASN A 113 -1.11 9.35 -5.86
C ASN A 113 -0.53 10.69 -5.40
N ILE A 114 -0.16 11.54 -6.36
CA ILE A 114 0.42 12.86 -6.11
C ILE A 114 -0.64 13.87 -5.63
N TRP A 115 -1.92 13.62 -5.93
CA TRP A 115 -3.01 14.59 -5.71
C TRP A 115 -3.65 14.55 -4.31
N SER A 116 -3.33 13.55 -3.49
CA SER A 116 -3.93 13.38 -2.15
C SER A 116 -3.15 14.09 -1.02
N SER A 117 -1.99 14.69 -1.30
CA SER A 117 -1.11 15.18 -0.23
C SER A 117 -1.47 16.55 0.37
N PHE A 118 -2.57 17.19 -0.04
CA PHE A 118 -3.04 18.42 0.57
C PHE A 118 -4.57 18.47 0.64
N ALA A 119 -5.11 18.06 1.79
CA ALA A 119 -6.41 18.50 2.30
C ALA A 119 -6.34 18.53 3.83
#